data_AF-A0A9X8VCA3-F1
#
_entry.id   AF-A0A9X8VCA3-F1
#
_cell.length_a   1.000
_cell.length_b   1.000
_cell.length_c   1.000
_cell.angle_alpha   90.00
_cell.angle_beta   90.00
_cell.angle_gamma   90.00
#
_symmetry.space_group_name_H-M   'P 1'
#
loop_
_entity.id
_entity.type
_entity.pdbx_description
1 polymer ?
#
loop_
_entity_poly.entity_id
_entity_poly.type
_entity_poly.pdbx_seq_one_letter_code
_entity_poly.pdbx_strand_id
1 'polypeptide(L)' 'PSEEMGRLLTQQLFDLCCAAQLLQHASPQIADAWCHLTLDHRGESLLSAEVCELLLNRAIGG' A
#
# COMPACT_ATOMS: atom_id res chain seq x y z
N PRO A 1 11.35 16.42 17.67
CA PRO A 1 11.14 16.41 16.20
C PRO A 1 11.16 17.83 15.66
N SER A 2 11.89 18.10 14.57
CA SER A 2 11.82 19.39 13.87
C SER A 2 10.46 19.50 13.17
N GLU A 3 9.85 20.69 13.15
CA GLU A 3 8.60 20.95 12.40
C GLU A 3 8.74 20.56 10.91
N GLU A 4 9.93 20.75 10.35
CA GLU A 4 10.29 20.36 8.98
C GLU A 4 10.05 18.87 8.70
N MET A 5 10.21 18.02 9.72
CA MET A 5 10.04 16.57 9.62
C MET A 5 8.57 16.14 9.71
N GLY A 6 7.66 17.05 10.05
CA GLY A 6 6.26 16.75 10.34
C GLY A 6 5.57 16.01 9.20
N ARG A 7 5.75 16.46 7.95
CA ARG A 7 5.12 15.82 6.79
C ARG A 7 5.64 14.40 6.55
N LEU A 8 6.95 14.18 6.68
CA LEU A 8 7.54 12.86 6.47
C LEU A 8 7.01 11.86 7.50
N LEU A 9 7.00 12.25 8.78
CA LEU A 9 6.49 11.39 9.85
C LEU A 9 4.99 11.10 9.70
N THR A 10 4.20 12.10 9.34
CA THR A 10 2.76 11.90 9.10
C THR A 10 2.53 10.94 7.94
N GLN A 11 3.28 11.05 6.85
CA GLN A 11 3.17 10.12 5.71
C GLN A 11 3.51 8.69 6.14
N GLN A 12 4.64 8.48 6.82
CA GLN A 12 5.05 7.16 7.30
C GLN A 12 4.03 6.53 8.25
N LEU A 13 3.46 7.33 9.17
CA LEU A 13 2.42 6.86 10.08
C LEU A 13 1.15 6.48 9.32
N PHE A 14 0.72 7.30 8.37
CA PHE A 14 -0.43 7.01 7.53
C PHE A 14 -0.25 5.71 6.76
N ASP A 15 0.90 5.52 6.12
CA ASP A 15 1.20 4.33 5.34
C ASP A 15 1.18 3.07 6.22
N LEU A 16 1.76 3.13 7.42
CA LEU A 16 1.71 2.03 8.38
C LEU A 16 0.28 1.70 8.84
N CYS A 17 -0.56 2.71 9.07
CA CYS A 17 -1.95 2.49 9.43
C CYS A 17 -2.75 1.83 8.29
N CYS A 18 -2.54 2.27 7.05
CA CYS A 18 -3.15 1.64 5.88
C CYS A 18 -2.69 0.19 5.71
N ALA A 19 -1.39 -0.08 5.83
CA ALA A 19 -0.83 -1.44 5.79
C ALA A 19 -1.49 -2.36 6.82
N ALA A 20 -1.64 -1.89 8.06
CA ALA A 20 -2.25 -2.68 9.13
C ALA A 20 -3.70 -3.08 8.80
N GLN A 21 -4.48 -2.17 8.21
CA GLN A 21 -5.86 -2.48 7.78
C GLN A 21 -5.88 -3.49 6.62
N LEU A 22 -5.02 -3.30 5.61
CA LEU A 22 -4.95 -4.20 4.46
C LEU A 22 -4.51 -5.60 4.87
N LEU A 23 -3.48 -5.71 5.72
CA LEU A 23 -2.99 -7.00 6.23
C LEU A 23 -4.05 -7.76 7.05
N GLN A 24 -4.96 -7.05 7.72
CA GLN A 24 -6.01 -7.67 8.52
C GLN A 24 -7.27 -8.03 7.72
N HIS A 25 -7.59 -7.26 6.67
CA HIS A 25 -8.92 -7.31 6.06
C HIS A 25 -8.94 -7.49 4.54
N ALA A 26 -7.84 -7.19 3.84
CA ALA A 26 -7.76 -7.40 2.39
C ALA A 26 -7.34 -8.85 2.07
N SER A 27 -7.47 -9.24 0.80
CA SER A 27 -6.87 -10.50 0.35
C SER A 27 -5.34 -10.42 0.45
N PRO A 28 -4.65 -11.54 0.73
CA PRO A 28 -3.20 -11.54 0.90
C PRO A 28 -2.44 -10.90 -0.26
N GLN A 29 -2.89 -11.13 -1.50
CA GLN A 29 -2.26 -10.60 -2.71
C GLN A 29 -2.35 -9.07 -2.81
N ILE A 30 -3.46 -8.47 -2.36
CA ILE A 30 -3.63 -7.02 -2.34
C ILE A 30 -2.81 -6.39 -1.22
N ALA A 31 -2.80 -7.00 -0.04
CA ALA A 31 -2.03 -6.50 1.09
C ALA A 31 -0.53 -6.53 0.78
N ASP A 32 -0.03 -7.63 0.20
CA ASP A 32 1.37 -7.78 -0.19
C ASP A 32 1.79 -6.77 -1.27
N ALA A 33 0.99 -6.64 -2.33
CA ALA A 33 1.21 -5.67 -3.39
C ALA A 33 1.27 -4.22 -2.87
N TRP A 34 0.36 -3.84 -1.97
CA TRP A 34 0.33 -2.49 -1.40
C TRP A 34 1.55 -2.24 -0.50
N CYS A 35 1.93 -3.21 0.34
CA CYS A 35 3.12 -3.11 1.18
C CYS A 35 4.38 -2.95 0.34
N HIS A 36 4.54 -3.73 -0.73
CA HIS A 36 5.67 -3.59 -1.63
C HIS A 36 5.71 -2.25 -2.35
N LEU A 37 4.57 -1.74 -2.85
CA LEU A 37 4.54 -0.46 -3.54
C LEU A 37 4.78 0.75 -2.62
N THR A 38 4.35 0.67 -1.37
CA THR A 38 4.29 1.83 -0.47
C THR A 38 5.41 1.84 0.57
N LEU A 39 5.83 0.67 1.04
CA LEU A 39 6.80 0.53 2.14
C LEU A 39 8.17 0.02 1.67
N ASP A 40 8.31 -0.51 0.46
CA ASP A 40 9.61 -0.92 -0.08
C ASP A 40 10.34 0.28 -0.72
N HIS A 41 11.38 0.76 -0.06
CA HIS A 41 12.19 1.89 -0.55
C HIS A 41 13.34 1.46 -1.48
N ARG A 42 13.45 0.17 -1.82
CA ARG A 42 14.59 -0.38 -2.57
C ARG A 42 14.48 -0.22 -4.08
N GLY A 43 13.33 0.19 -4.62
CA GLY A 43 13.15 0.43 -6.06
C GLY A 43 11.71 0.28 -6.53
N GLU A 44 11.51 0.31 -7.84
CA GLU A 44 10.19 0.10 -8.45
C GLU A 44 9.74 -1.36 -8.27
N SER A 45 8.55 -1.54 -7.70
CA SER A 45 7.86 -2.82 -7.64
C SER A 45 6.80 -2.88 -8.74
N LEU A 46 6.85 -3.93 -9.56
CA LEU A 46 5.83 -4.17 -10.58
C LEU A 46 4.68 -4.98 -9.98
N LEU A 47 3.45 -4.54 -10.23
CA LEU A 47 2.27 -5.34 -9.94
C LEU A 47 2.16 -6.51 -10.91
N SER A 48 1.76 -7.67 -10.41
CA SER A 48 1.42 -8.79 -11.28
C SER A 48 0.14 -8.50 -12.07
N ALA A 49 -0.03 -9.16 -13.22
CA ALA A 49 -1.23 -9.00 -14.04
C ALA A 49 -2.51 -9.40 -13.26
N GLU A 50 -2.44 -10.44 -12.42
CA GLU A 50 -3.58 -10.88 -11.62
C GLU A 50 -4.00 -9.82 -10.59
N VAL A 51 -3.04 -9.16 -9.94
CA VAL A 51 -3.34 -8.08 -8.99
C VAL A 51 -3.95 -6.89 -9.71
N CYS A 52 -3.46 -6.54 -10.90
CA CYS A 52 -4.04 -5.48 -11.72
C CYS A 52 -5.49 -5.78 -12.10
N GLU A 53 -5.80 -6.97 -12.61
CA GLU A 53 -7.19 -7.37 -12.92
C GLU A 53 -8.08 -7.32 -11.68
N LEU A 54 -7.61 -7.85 -10.54
CA LEU A 54 -8.36 -7.85 -9.30
C LEU A 54 -8.70 -6.43 -8.84
N LEU A 55 -7.74 -5.50 -8.90
CA LEU A 55 -7.94 -4.11 -8.55
C LEU A 55 -8.94 -3.42 -9.48
N LEU A 56 -8.79 -3.61 -10.79
CA LEU A 56 -9.67 -3.01 -11.79
C LEU A 56 -11.11 -3.53 -11.66
N ASN A 57 -11.30 -4.84 -11.53
CA ASN A 57 -12.62 -5.44 -11.35
C ASN A 57 -13.29 -4.91 -10.07
N ARG A 58 -12.55 -4.81 -8.96
CA ARG A 58 -13.09 -4.22 -7.72
C ARG A 58 -13.47 -2.75 -7.89
N ALA A 59 -12.69 -1.97 -8.64
CA ALA A 59 -12.97 -0.55 -8.88
C ALA A 59 -14.23 -0.30 -9.71
N ILE A 60 -14.66 -1.27 -10.54
CA ILE A 60 -15.85 -1.18 -11.39
C ILE A 60 -17.10 -1.88 -10.79
N GLY A 61 -16.99 -2.44 -9.58
CA GLY A 61 -18.13 -3.05 -8.88
C GLY A 61 -18.12 -4.57 -8.80
N GLY A 62 -17.10 -5.25 -9.35
CA GLY A 62 -16.95 -6.71 -9.33
C GLY A 62 -17.52 -7.40 -10.54
#